data_AF-A0A7G3B263-F1
#
_entry.id   AF-A0A7G3B263-F1
#
_cell.length_a   1.000
_cell.length_b   1.000
_cell.length_c   1.000
_cell.angle_alpha   90.00
_cell.angle_beta   90.00
_cell.angle_gamma   90.00
#
_symmetry.space_group_name_H-M   'P 1'
#
loop_
_entity.id
_entity.type
_entity.pdbx_description
1 polymer ?
#
loop_
_entity_poly.entity_id
_entity_poly.type
_entity_poly.pdbx_seq_one_letter_code
_entity_poly.pdbx_strand_id
1 'polypeptide(L)'
;MGAFVYAGAQFGTIVSMPLSGLLAEYGFDGGWPSIFYVFGIIGVVWSVAFIWLVYEDPSSHPRIDEREKKYINPPIPFKAIIKSLPFYAILFAHMGQNYGYETLMTELPTYMKQVLRFSIKEVRRCILGMNSLRVKNSRDKLLKALAL
;
A
#
# COMPACT_ATOMS: atom_id res chain seq x y z
N MET A 1 -5.69 -8.96 -12.95
CA MET A 1 -5.75 -7.48 -12.84
C MET A 1 -5.77 -7.01 -11.38
N GLY A 2 -6.69 -7.48 -10.53
CA GLY A 2 -6.80 -7.00 -9.13
C GLY A 2 -5.53 -7.13 -8.26
N ALA A 3 -4.75 -8.20 -8.41
CA ALA A 3 -3.51 -8.39 -7.65
C ALA A 3 -2.44 -7.32 -7.91
N PHE A 4 -2.35 -6.81 -9.15
CA PHE A 4 -1.43 -5.73 -9.51
C PHE A 4 -1.84 -4.39 -8.88
N VAL A 5 -3.14 -4.10 -8.87
CA VAL A 5 -3.68 -2.90 -8.23
C VAL A 5 -3.48 -2.95 -6.71
N TYR A 6 -3.71 -4.13 -6.11
CA TYR A 6 -3.49 -4.33 -4.67
C TYR A 6 -2.02 -4.21 -4.28
N ALA A 7 -1.11 -4.74 -5.10
CA ALA A 7 0.33 -4.58 -4.91
C ALA A 7 0.78 -3.11 -5.01
N GLY A 8 0.14 -2.32 -5.89
CA GLY A 8 0.40 -0.88 -6.03
C GLY A 8 0.13 -0.11 -4.73
N ALA A 9 -0.95 -0.43 -4.02
CA ALA A 9 -1.27 0.19 -2.74
C ALA A 9 -0.18 -0.08 -1.67
N GLN A 10 0.26 -1.33 -1.56
CA GLN A 10 1.32 -1.73 -0.62
C GLN A 10 2.67 -1.10 -0.98
N PHE A 11 3.00 -1.05 -2.27
CA PHE A 11 4.20 -0.40 -2.77
C PHE A 11 4.21 1.11 -2.46
N GLY A 12 3.07 1.79 -2.64
CA GLY A 12 2.90 3.18 -2.26
C GLY A 12 3.20 3.43 -0.78
N THR A 13 2.72 2.57 0.12
CA THR A 13 3.02 2.65 1.56
C THR A 13 4.52 2.52 1.83
N ILE A 14 5.18 1.52 1.24
CA ILE A 14 6.63 1.27 1.41
C ILE A 14 7.47 2.47 0.96
N VAL A 15 7.09 3.12 -0.14
CA VAL A 15 7.80 4.29 -0.67
C VAL A 15 7.45 5.56 0.10
N SER A 16 6.21 5.72 0.55
CA SER A 16 5.74 6.91 1.25
C SER A 16 6.33 7.07 2.65
N MET A 17 6.60 5.97 3.38
CA MET A 17 7.11 6.02 4.75
C MET A 17 8.54 6.60 4.85
N PRO A 18 9.52 6.18 4.03
CA PRO A 18 10.83 6.83 4.00
C PRO A 18 10.76 8.26 3.46
N LEU A 19 9.91 8.49 2.46
CA LEU A 19 9.77 9.79 1.82
C LEU A 19 9.21 10.83 2.81
N SER A 20 8.18 10.49 3.59
CA SER A 20 7.66 11.36 4.64
C SER A 20 8.69 11.63 5.74
N GLY A 21 9.53 10.65 6.09
CA GLY A 21 10.65 10.83 7.02
C GLY A 21 11.70 11.82 6.50
N LEU A 22 12.09 11.72 5.23
CA LEU A 22 13.04 12.64 4.60
C LEU A 22 12.46 14.05 4.46
N LEU A 23 11.19 14.17 4.10
CA LEU A 23 10.51 15.47 4.02
C LEU A 23 10.28 16.13 5.38
N ALA A 24 10.13 15.35 6.45
CA ALA A 24 10.04 15.89 7.80
C ALA A 24 11.36 16.50 8.30
N GLU A 25 12.51 15.94 7.87
CA GLU A 25 13.84 16.40 8.29
C GLU A 25 14.40 17.53 7.41
N TYR A 26 14.17 17.46 6.08
CA TYR A 26 14.75 18.37 5.09
C TYR A 26 13.73 19.33 4.45
N GLY A 27 12.48 19.34 4.92
CA GLY A 27 11.40 20.11 4.32
C GLY A 27 11.44 21.60 4.60
N PHE A 28 11.03 22.41 3.62
CA PHE A 28 10.86 23.85 3.76
C PHE A 28 9.68 24.15 4.70
N ASP A 29 9.86 25.14 5.58
CA ASP A 29 8.84 25.67 6.52
C ASP A 29 8.47 24.75 7.70
N GLY A 30 9.46 24.03 8.25
CA GLY A 30 9.29 23.20 9.45
C GLY A 30 8.87 21.75 9.16
N GLY A 31 9.11 21.25 7.94
CA GLY A 31 9.06 19.84 7.56
C GLY A 31 7.66 19.22 7.44
N TRP A 32 6.73 19.62 8.30
CA TRP A 32 5.37 19.10 8.35
C TRP A 32 4.50 19.56 7.17
N PRO A 33 4.46 20.87 6.80
CA PRO A 33 3.61 21.32 5.71
C PRO A 33 4.07 20.78 4.34
N SER A 34 5.38 20.64 4.14
CA SER A 34 5.98 20.17 2.88
C SER A 34 5.53 18.77 2.47
N ILE A 35 5.21 17.90 3.42
CA ILE A 35 4.69 16.55 3.14
C ILE A 35 3.34 16.66 2.41
N PHE A 36 2.42 17.48 2.93
CA PHE A 36 1.10 17.67 2.32
C PHE A 36 1.19 18.27 0.92
N TYR A 37 2.09 19.23 0.71
CA TYR A 37 2.27 19.84 -0.61
C TYR A 37 2.83 18.86 -1.64
N VAL A 38 3.86 18.07 -1.30
CA VAL A 38 4.47 17.14 -2.25
C VAL A 38 3.53 15.98 -2.59
N PHE A 39 2.94 15.32 -1.59
CA PHE A 39 1.97 14.25 -1.85
C PHE A 39 0.69 14.76 -2.52
N GLY A 40 0.26 15.98 -2.17
CA GLY A 40 -0.89 16.65 -2.79
C GLY A 40 -0.67 16.94 -4.27
N ILE A 41 0.47 17.54 -4.65
CA ILE A 41 0.78 17.86 -6.05
C ILE A 41 0.91 16.58 -6.88
N ILE A 42 1.61 15.56 -6.37
CA ILE A 42 1.74 14.27 -7.05
C ILE A 42 0.35 13.65 -7.28
N GLY A 43 -0.53 13.69 -6.28
CA GLY A 43 -1.90 13.21 -6.39
C GLY A 43 -2.71 13.97 -7.44
N VAL A 44 -2.62 15.31 -7.48
CA VAL A 44 -3.32 16.13 -8.48
C VAL A 44 -2.83 15.84 -9.89
N VAL A 45 -1.50 15.78 -10.10
CA VAL A 45 -0.92 15.45 -11.40
C VAL A 45 -1.36 14.06 -11.86
N TRP A 46 -1.36 13.09 -10.95
CA TRP A 46 -1.82 11.74 -11.25
C TRP A 46 -3.31 11.68 -11.58
N SER A 47 -4.16 12.40 -10.84
CA SER A 47 -5.60 12.50 -11.11
C SER A 47 -5.88 13.13 -12.47
N VAL A 48 -5.17 14.20 -12.83
CA VAL A 48 -5.29 14.83 -14.15
C VAL A 48 -4.86 13.85 -15.25
N ALA A 49 -3.74 13.14 -15.06
CA ALA A 49 -3.31 12.10 -16.00
C ALA A 49 -4.35 10.98 -16.13
N PHE A 50 -4.97 10.56 -15.04
CA PHE A 50 -6.02 9.54 -15.03
C PHE A 50 -7.26 10.00 -15.81
N ILE A 51 -7.71 11.25 -15.63
CA ILE A 51 -8.85 11.81 -16.37
C ILE A 51 -8.58 11.83 -17.89
N TRP A 52 -7.33 12.02 -18.31
CA TRP A 52 -6.96 12.03 -19.73
C TRP A 52 -6.73 10.64 -20.32
N LEU A 53 -6.23 9.68 -19.52
CA LEU A 53 -5.88 8.33 -19.96
C LEU A 53 -7.03 7.33 -19.83
N VAL A 54 -7.94 7.53 -18.88
CA VAL A 54 -8.97 6.55 -18.51
C VAL A 54 -10.35 7.13 -18.83
N TYR A 55 -10.94 6.62 -19.89
CA TYR A 55 -12.33 6.87 -20.22
C TYR A 55 -13.19 5.81 -19.53
N GLU A 56 -13.90 6.21 -18.47
CA GLU A 56 -14.79 5.31 -17.71
C GLU A 56 -16.09 4.98 -18.47
N ASP A 57 -16.38 5.70 -19.55
CA ASP A 57 -17.63 5.56 -20.29
C ASP A 57 -17.47 4.57 -21.46
N PRO A 58 -18.08 3.37 -21.42
CA PRO A 58 -18.21 2.51 -22.60
C PRO A 58 -19.03 3.19 -23.72
N SER A 59 -19.66 4.32 -23.42
CA SER A 59 -20.42 5.16 -24.34
C SER A 59 -19.55 6.01 -25.27
N SER A 60 -18.33 6.34 -24.87
CA SER A 60 -17.46 7.34 -25.53
C SER A 60 -16.34 6.72 -26.35
N HIS A 61 -16.33 5.40 -26.51
CA HIS A 61 -15.34 4.69 -27.31
C HIS A 61 -15.78 4.67 -28.78
N PRO A 62 -15.08 5.34 -29.73
CA PRO A 62 -15.49 5.42 -31.14
C PRO A 62 -15.35 4.11 -31.95
N ARG A 63 -15.24 2.97 -31.27
CA ARG A 63 -14.98 1.65 -31.87
C ARG A 63 -15.89 0.52 -31.39
N ILE A 64 -16.88 0.79 -30.53
CA ILE A 64 -17.80 -0.22 -30.00
C ILE A 64 -19.14 -0.14 -30.75
N ASP A 65 -19.51 -1.26 -31.36
CA ASP A 65 -20.75 -1.45 -32.13
C ASP A 65 -21.98 -1.41 -31.21
N GLU A 66 -23.13 -0.91 -31.71
CA GLU A 66 -24.36 -0.76 -30.92
C GLU A 66 -24.88 -2.08 -30.32
N ARG A 67 -24.45 -3.22 -30.86
CA ARG A 67 -24.79 -4.57 -30.40
C ARG A 67 -24.14 -4.94 -29.06
N GLU A 68 -22.97 -4.40 -28.73
CA GLU A 68 -22.25 -4.69 -27.48
C GLU A 68 -22.78 -3.88 -26.28
N LYS A 69 -23.34 -2.68 -26.52
CA LYS A 69 -23.97 -1.84 -25.48
C LYS A 69 -25.12 -2.54 -24.75
N LYS A 70 -25.85 -3.44 -25.43
CA LYS A 70 -26.98 -4.18 -24.85
C LYS A 70 -26.56 -5.31 -23.90
N TYR A 71 -25.31 -5.77 -23.98
CA TYR A 71 -24.78 -6.83 -23.11
C TYR A 71 -24.09 -6.32 -21.84
N ILE A 72 -23.72 -5.03 -21.79
CA ILE A 72 -22.90 -4.47 -20.70
C ILE A 72 -23.74 -4.00 -19.50
N ASN A 73 -25.03 -3.70 -19.67
CA ASN A 73 -25.90 -3.24 -18.58
C ASN A 73 -27.18 -4.09 -18.42
N PRO A 74 -27.09 -5.38 -18.03
CA PRO A 74 -28.25 -6.04 -17.47
C PRO A 74 -28.62 -5.36 -16.14
N PRO A 75 -29.91 -5.11 -15.85
CA PRO A 75 -30.32 -4.56 -14.57
C PRO A 75 -29.91 -5.52 -13.45
N ILE A 76 -28.93 -5.11 -12.64
CA ILE A 76 -28.39 -5.93 -11.56
C ILE A 76 -29.50 -6.16 -10.53
N PRO A 77 -29.93 -7.40 -10.27
CA PRO A 77 -31.03 -7.66 -9.36
C PRO A 77 -30.52 -7.64 -7.90
N PHE A 78 -30.28 -6.44 -7.37
CA PHE A 78 -29.81 -6.23 -5.99
C PHE A 78 -30.65 -7.00 -4.95
N LYS A 79 -31.97 -7.06 -5.15
CA LYS A 79 -32.89 -7.80 -4.26
C LYS A 79 -32.64 -9.31 -4.26
N ALA A 80 -32.25 -9.89 -5.40
CA ALA A 80 -31.95 -11.32 -5.50
C ALA A 80 -30.58 -11.64 -4.89
N ILE A 81 -29.61 -10.74 -5.03
CA ILE A 81 -28.26 -10.88 -4.43
C ILE A 81 -28.34 -10.82 -2.92
N ILE A 82 -29.05 -9.82 -2.36
CA ILE A 82 -29.19 -9.65 -0.90
C ILE A 82 -29.94 -10.84 -0.28
N LYS A 83 -30.91 -11.43 -0.99
CA LYS A 83 -31.66 -12.59 -0.50
C LYS A 83 -30.90 -13.92 -0.62
N SER A 84 -29.72 -13.93 -1.24
CA SER A 84 -28.96 -15.15 -1.47
C SER A 84 -28.13 -15.54 -0.25
N LEU A 85 -28.13 -16.83 0.10
CA LEU A 85 -27.31 -17.38 1.19
C LEU A 85 -25.79 -17.23 0.97
N PRO A 86 -25.25 -17.42 -0.26
CA PRO A 86 -23.83 -17.25 -0.52
C PRO A 86 -23.33 -15.82 -0.26
N PHE A 87 -24.17 -14.81 -0.45
CA PHE A 87 -23.82 -13.42 -0.15
C PHE A 87 -23.50 -13.21 1.33
N TYR A 88 -24.34 -13.73 2.23
CA TYR A 88 -24.08 -13.65 3.67
C TYR A 88 -22.86 -14.48 4.09
N ALA A 89 -22.65 -15.66 3.49
CA ALA A 89 -21.47 -16.46 3.78
C ALA A 89 -20.16 -15.72 3.46
N ILE A 90 -20.10 -15.06 2.30
CA ILE A 90 -18.95 -14.23 1.90
C ILE A 90 -18.83 -13.00 2.79
N LEU A 91 -19.95 -12.36 3.15
CA LEU A 91 -19.95 -11.19 4.04
C LEU A 91 -19.32 -11.52 5.39
N PHE A 92 -19.81 -12.57 6.06
CA PHE A 92 -19.27 -12.98 7.35
C PHE A 92 -17.84 -13.50 7.26
N ALA A 93 -17.49 -14.24 6.20
CA ALA A 93 -16.11 -14.66 5.97
C ALA A 93 -15.17 -13.47 5.80
N HIS A 94 -15.59 -12.45 5.05
CA HIS A 94 -14.79 -11.24 4.84
C HIS A 94 -14.70 -10.37 6.10
N MET A 95 -15.78 -10.28 6.88
CA MET A 95 -15.76 -9.61 8.19
C MET A 95 -14.82 -10.31 9.16
N GLY A 96 -14.89 -11.65 9.25
CA GLY A 96 -14.00 -12.44 10.09
C GLY A 96 -12.53 -12.31 9.66
N GLN A 97 -12.27 -12.33 8.35
CA GLN A 97 -10.93 -12.12 7.80
C GLN A 97 -10.37 -10.73 8.14
N ASN A 98 -11.14 -9.66 7.91
CA ASN A 98 -10.69 -8.30 8.23
C ASN A 98 -10.47 -8.13 9.73
N TYR A 99 -11.42 -8.56 10.56
CA TYR A 99 -11.32 -8.43 12.02
C TYR A 99 -10.12 -9.22 12.57
N GLY A 100 -9.93 -10.47 12.11
CA GLY A 100 -8.81 -11.31 12.54
C GLY A 100 -7.46 -10.75 12.10
N TYR A 101 -7.37 -10.23 10.87
CA TYR A 101 -6.14 -9.62 10.36
C TYR A 101 -5.75 -8.36 11.13
N GLU A 102 -6.70 -7.44 11.33
CA GLU A 102 -6.46 -6.20 12.07
C GLU A 102 -6.11 -6.49 13.53
N THR A 103 -6.83 -7.41 14.18
CA THR A 103 -6.52 -7.84 15.57
C THR A 103 -5.11 -8.43 15.67
N LEU A 104 -4.72 -9.28 14.72
CA LEU A 104 -3.38 -9.86 14.72
C LEU A 104 -2.32 -8.76 14.58
N MET A 105 -2.52 -7.79 13.69
CA MET A 105 -1.58 -6.69 13.48
C MET A 105 -1.46 -5.76 14.69
N THR A 106 -2.56 -5.47 15.40
CA THR A 106 -2.55 -4.60 16.58
C THR A 106 -2.03 -5.29 17.83
N GLU A 107 -2.29 -6.59 18.00
CA GLU A 107 -1.82 -7.37 19.15
C GLU A 107 -0.38 -7.89 18.97
N LEU A 108 0.13 -8.00 17.74
CA LEU A 108 1.53 -8.39 17.48
C LEU A 108 2.56 -7.56 18.29
N PRO A 109 2.52 -6.20 18.28
CA PRO A 109 3.45 -5.40 19.07
C PRO A 109 3.25 -5.58 20.59
N THR A 110 2.02 -5.79 21.05
CA THR A 110 1.71 -6.03 22.47
C THR A 110 2.23 -7.38 22.93
N TYR A 111 2.02 -8.44 22.14
CA TYR A 111 2.51 -9.79 22.39
C TYR A 111 4.04 -9.85 22.47
N MET A 112 4.73 -9.25 21.51
CA MET A 112 6.20 -9.18 21.50
C MET A 112 6.76 -8.46 22.74
N LYS A 113 6.05 -7.42 23.21
CA LYS A 113 6.45 -6.64 24.39
C LYS A 113 6.18 -7.39 25.71
N GLN A 114 5.02 -8.02 25.85
CA GLN A 114 4.56 -8.60 27.12
C GLN A 114 5.06 -10.03 27.34
N VAL A 115 4.98 -10.88 26.31
CA VAL A 115 5.29 -12.33 26.42
C VAL A 115 6.77 -12.57 26.11
N LEU A 116 7.26 -12.00 25.00
CA LEU A 116 8.63 -12.20 24.54
C LEU A 116 9.65 -11.29 25.24
N ARG A 117 9.18 -10.31 26.03
CA ARG A 117 9.97 -9.26 26.73
C ARG A 117 10.99 -8.53 25.82
N PHE A 118 10.79 -8.55 24.51
CA PHE A 118 11.64 -7.78 23.60
C PHE A 118 11.30 -6.29 23.73
N SER A 119 12.29 -5.48 24.09
CA SER A 119 12.14 -4.03 24.07
C SER A 119 12.03 -3.58 22.61
N ILE A 120 11.01 -2.81 22.25
CA ILE A 120 10.86 -2.21 20.91
C ILE A 120 12.12 -1.39 20.51
N LYS A 121 12.90 -0.93 21.50
CA LYS A 121 14.21 -0.29 21.28
C LYS A 121 15.27 -1.27 20.76
N GLU A 122 15.22 -2.55 21.14
CA GLU A 122 16.14 -3.59 20.65
C GLU A 122 15.83 -4.04 19.24
N VAL A 123 14.56 -4.11 18.81
CA VAL A 123 14.23 -4.46 17.42
C VAL A 123 14.74 -3.39 16.45
N ARG A 124 14.53 -2.09 16.78
CA ARG A 124 15.11 -0.97 16.04
C ARG A 124 16.64 -0.98 16.08
N ARG A 125 17.24 -1.27 17.25
CA ARG A 125 18.70 -1.36 17.42
C ARG A 125 19.30 -2.57 16.70
N CYS A 126 18.57 -3.67 16.56
CA CYS A 126 18.98 -4.87 15.84
C CYS A 126 18.92 -4.62 14.33
N ILE A 127 17.86 -3.98 13.81
CA ILE A 127 17.79 -3.57 12.40
C ILE A 127 18.89 -2.56 12.05
N LEU A 128 19.10 -1.54 12.89
CA LEU A 128 20.20 -0.57 12.71
C LEU A 128 21.58 -1.21 12.88
N GLY A 129 21.72 -2.14 13.83
CA GLY A 129 22.94 -2.89 14.11
C GLY A 129 23.31 -3.85 12.97
N MET A 130 22.33 -4.55 12.40
CA MET A 130 22.50 -5.40 11.22
C MET A 130 22.87 -4.56 9.98
N ASN A 131 22.27 -3.37 9.83
CA ASN A 131 22.62 -2.47 8.73
C ASN A 131 24.06 -1.94 8.86
N SER A 132 24.47 -1.56 10.08
CA SER A 132 25.85 -1.14 10.40
C SER A 132 26.87 -2.26 10.18
N LEU A 133 26.57 -3.50 10.62
CA LEU A 133 27.44 -4.66 10.45
C LEU A 133 27.53 -5.10 8.98
N ARG A 134 26.45 -5.01 8.20
CA ARG A 134 26.46 -5.28 6.76
C ARG A 134 27.32 -4.27 6.01
N VAL A 135 27.28 -3.00 6.38
CA VAL A 135 28.12 -1.95 5.79
C VAL A 135 29.59 -2.13 6.18
N LYS A 136 29.89 -2.53 7.42
CA LYS A 136 31.27 -2.76 7.88
C LYS A 136 31.89 -3.98 7.18
N ASN A 137 31.17 -5.10 7.13
CA ASN A 137 31.62 -6.32 6.45
C ASN A 137 31.81 -6.10 4.93
N SER A 138 30.96 -5.28 4.30
CA SER A 138 31.13 -4.94 2.87
C SER A 138 32.34 -4.03 2.62
N ARG A 139 32.60 -3.07 3.51
CA ARG A 139 33.82 -2.23 3.45
C ARG A 139 35.09 -3.04 3.66
N ASP A 140 35.10 -3.95 4.62
CA ASP A 140 36.28 -4.79 4.91
C ASP A 140 36.61 -5.76 3.75
N LYS A 141 35.59 -6.24 3.03
CA LYS A 141 35.78 -7.03 1.79
C LYS A 141 36.31 -6.19 0.63
N LEU A 142 35.80 -4.98 0.45
CA LEU A 142 36.26 -4.06 -0.60
C LEU A 142 37.70 -3.61 -0.39
N LEU A 143 38.10 -3.33 0.85
CA LEU A 143 39.48 -2.95 1.19
C LEU A 143 40.46 -4.10 0.94
N LYS A 144 40.07 -5.35 1.20
CA LYS A 144 40.89 -6.52 0.87
C LYS A 144 41.01 -6.78 -0.63
N ALA A 145 39.98 -6.44 -1.40
CA ALA A 145 40.01 -6.56 -2.87
C ALA A 145 40.84 -5.47 -3.56
N LEU A 146 40.94 -4.27 -2.95
CA LEU A 146 41.75 -3.16 -3.46
C LEU A 146 43.24 -3.23 -3.04
N ALA A 147 43.58 -4.10 -2.07
CA ALA A 147 44.93 -4.30 -1.57
C ALA A 147 45.67 -5.49 -2.24
N LEU A 148 45.10 -6.05 -3.32
CA LEU A 148 45.68 -7.05 -4.22
C LEU A 148 45.85 -6.41 -5.61
#